data_AF-A0AAN7QCX2-F1
#
_entry.id   AF-A0AAN7QCX2-F1
#
_cell.length_a   1.000
_cell.length_b   1.000
_cell.length_c   1.000
_cell.angle_alpha   90.00
_cell.angle_beta   90.00
_cell.angle_gamma   90.00
#
_symmetry.space_group_name_H-M   'P 1'
#
loop_
_entity.id
_entity.type
_entity.pdbx_description
1 polymer ?
#
loop_
_entity_poly.entity_id
_entity_poly.type
_entity_poly.pdbx_seq_one_letter_code
_entity_poly.pdbx_strand_id
1 'polypeptide(L)'
;MYGAESATRRRHPQQRPSSGGLSLPDQEFGMGNAKRAAVKVGHGNSRKSSALAAAAFMRWTMEDAVNVARHHRVPCLFAVGLLFFIVIEYTLQMVPPDSPPLDLGFVATRPLHRLLSSSPELNTLLAALNTVFVGMQISYILWTWLVEGRPRATISTLFMFTCRGILGYSTQLPLPQGFLGSGADFPVGNVSFFLFFSGHVAGSMIASLDMRRMKRWRQAWTFDALNILQAVRLLGTRGHYTIDLAVGLGAGILFDSVAGKYEESCRNISEKRTIGTDGMNGIKEASRI
;
A
#
# COMPACT_ATOMS: atom_id res chain seq x y z
N MET A 1 26.87 61.69 -36.17
CA MET A 1 26.28 62.33 -37.36
C MET A 1 25.77 61.19 -38.23
N TYR A 2 24.49 60.94 -38.50
CA TYR A 2 23.19 61.63 -38.46
C TYR A 2 22.25 60.86 -37.47
N GLY A 3 21.24 61.40 -36.74
CA GLY A 3 20.14 62.32 -37.10
C GLY A 3 19.10 61.60 -37.96
N ALA A 4 17.82 61.41 -37.65
CA ALA A 4 16.89 62.00 -36.71
C ALA A 4 15.59 61.14 -36.64
N GLU A 5 14.86 61.25 -35.52
CA GLU A 5 13.38 61.35 -35.37
C GLU A 5 12.43 60.33 -36.05
N SER A 6 11.19 60.06 -35.62
CA SER A 6 10.36 60.26 -34.43
C SER A 6 8.98 59.71 -34.85
N ALA A 7 8.37 58.76 -34.14
CA ALA A 7 6.91 58.57 -34.16
C ALA A 7 6.44 57.64 -33.04
N THR A 8 6.20 58.27 -31.90
CA THR A 8 5.45 57.76 -30.75
C THR A 8 3.98 57.47 -31.14
N ARG A 9 3.51 56.23 -30.93
CA ARG A 9 2.07 55.94 -30.87
C ARG A 9 1.71 55.28 -29.55
N ARG A 10 1.22 56.11 -28.64
CA ARG A 10 0.48 55.73 -27.43
C ARG A 10 -0.74 54.88 -27.80
N ARG A 11 -0.94 53.76 -27.09
CA ARG A 11 -2.29 53.24 -26.78
C ARG A 11 -2.33 52.93 -25.28
N HIS A 12 -3.17 53.70 -24.59
CA HIS A 12 -3.58 53.51 -23.20
C HIS A 12 -4.66 52.40 -23.14
N PRO A 13 -5.10 51.96 -21.95
CA PRO A 13 -5.37 50.57 -21.63
C PRO A 13 -6.89 50.31 -21.67
N GLN A 14 -7.29 49.13 -22.14
CA GLN A 14 -8.70 48.77 -22.04
C GLN A 14 -8.99 48.28 -20.61
N GLN A 15 -9.72 49.11 -19.89
CA GLN A 15 -10.18 48.92 -18.52
C GLN A 15 -11.08 47.68 -18.40
N ARG A 16 -10.91 46.99 -17.26
CA ARG A 16 -11.86 46.02 -16.69
C ARG A 16 -13.18 46.72 -16.31
N PRO A 17 -14.31 46.02 -16.39
CA PRO A 17 -15.40 46.22 -15.46
C PRO A 17 -15.48 45.04 -14.47
N SER A 18 -15.37 45.38 -13.19
CA SER A 18 -15.81 44.57 -12.06
C SER A 18 -17.33 44.75 -11.86
N SER A 19 -18.06 43.64 -11.88
CA SER A 19 -19.37 43.44 -11.24
C SER A 19 -19.46 41.93 -10.99
N GLY A 20 -19.70 41.37 -9.81
CA GLY A 20 -20.49 41.87 -8.70
C GLY A 20 -21.93 41.40 -8.89
N GLY A 21 -22.29 40.25 -8.30
CA GLY A 21 -23.68 39.82 -8.16
C GLY A 21 -24.01 38.46 -8.78
N LEU A 22 -24.01 37.42 -7.93
CA LEU A 22 -24.68 36.14 -8.19
C LEU A 22 -26.19 36.39 -8.31
N SER A 23 -26.80 35.95 -9.40
CA SER A 23 -28.25 35.84 -9.57
C SER A 23 -28.73 34.41 -9.26
N LEU A 24 -29.66 34.31 -8.31
CA LEU A 24 -30.70 33.26 -8.17
C LEU A 24 -31.75 33.42 -9.32
N PRO A 25 -32.67 32.47 -9.64
CA PRO A 25 -33.44 31.66 -8.66
C PRO A 25 -33.97 30.26 -9.10
N ASP A 26 -34.74 29.67 -8.17
CA ASP A 26 -35.83 28.68 -8.27
C ASP A 26 -35.57 27.22 -8.69
N GLN A 27 -35.74 26.30 -7.74
CA GLN A 27 -36.86 25.34 -7.82
C GLN A 27 -37.25 24.80 -6.42
N GLU A 28 -38.39 25.26 -5.94
CA GLU A 28 -39.19 24.61 -4.91
C GLU A 28 -39.63 23.20 -5.37
N PHE A 29 -39.60 22.23 -4.46
CA PHE A 29 -40.67 21.23 -4.40
C PHE A 29 -41.08 21.10 -2.93
N GLY A 30 -42.18 21.79 -2.60
CA GLY A 30 -42.87 21.60 -1.34
C GLY A 30 -43.59 20.26 -1.28
N MET A 31 -43.85 19.80 -0.07
CA MET A 31 -45.17 19.29 0.29
C MET A 31 -45.35 19.41 1.80
N GLY A 32 -46.31 20.23 2.18
CA GLY A 32 -46.67 20.51 3.57
C GLY A 32 -47.49 19.40 4.22
N ASN A 33 -47.34 19.37 5.55
CA ASN A 33 -48.30 19.00 6.60
C ASN A 33 -49.56 18.20 6.22
N ALA A 34 -49.69 17.04 6.88
CA ALA A 34 -50.97 16.61 7.44
C ALA A 34 -50.77 15.99 8.82
N LYS A 35 -50.99 16.79 9.87
CA LYS A 35 -51.31 16.27 11.21
C LYS A 35 -52.72 15.68 11.18
N ARG A 36 -52.88 14.40 11.54
CA ARG A 36 -54.07 13.89 12.24
C ARG A 36 -53.66 12.71 13.11
N ALA A 37 -53.85 12.89 14.42
CA ALA A 37 -53.74 11.84 15.41
C ALA A 37 -55.00 10.97 15.38
N ALA A 38 -54.84 9.64 15.46
CA ALA A 38 -55.82 8.73 16.05
C ALA A 38 -55.12 7.42 16.45
N VAL A 39 -55.14 7.14 17.75
CA VAL A 39 -54.70 5.89 18.37
C VAL A 39 -55.67 4.76 18.02
N LYS A 40 -55.17 3.57 17.67
CA LYS A 40 -55.82 2.30 18.05
C LYS A 40 -54.83 1.13 18.08
N VAL A 41 -54.80 0.50 19.24
CA VAL A 41 -54.09 -0.73 19.61
C VAL A 41 -54.66 -1.92 18.83
N GLY A 42 -53.80 -2.84 18.38
CA GLY A 42 -54.27 -4.11 17.81
C GLY A 42 -53.15 -5.03 17.30
N HIS A 43 -52.78 -6.01 18.14
CA HIS A 43 -52.40 -7.39 17.82
C HIS A 43 -51.34 -7.68 16.75
N GLY A 44 -50.22 -8.25 17.24
CA GLY A 44 -49.79 -9.59 16.82
C GLY A 44 -49.31 -9.80 15.38
N ASN A 45 -48.05 -10.24 15.26
CA ASN A 45 -47.51 -11.03 14.15
C ASN A 45 -46.91 -10.34 12.90
N SER A 46 -46.90 -9.01 12.76
CA SER A 46 -46.36 -8.35 11.55
C SER A 46 -44.90 -7.86 11.62
N ARG A 47 -44.20 -7.99 12.75
CA ARG A 47 -42.80 -7.49 12.87
C ARG A 47 -41.73 -8.45 12.35
N LYS A 48 -42.03 -9.75 12.24
CA LYS A 48 -41.05 -10.74 11.73
C LYS A 48 -40.98 -10.78 10.20
N SER A 49 -42.05 -10.39 9.50
CA SER A 49 -42.08 -10.34 8.03
C SER A 49 -41.37 -9.11 7.45
N SER A 50 -41.33 -7.98 8.16
CA SER A 50 -40.69 -6.75 7.67
C SER A 50 -39.15 -6.78 7.78
N ALA A 51 -38.59 -7.59 8.67
CA ALA A 51 -37.14 -7.68 8.86
C ALA A 51 -36.45 -8.48 7.74
N LEU A 52 -37.11 -9.54 7.23
CA LEU A 52 -36.65 -10.26 6.04
C LEU A 52 -36.82 -9.41 4.76
N ALA A 53 -37.92 -8.66 4.66
CA ALA A 53 -38.17 -7.73 3.55
C ALA A 53 -37.21 -6.51 3.50
N ALA A 54 -36.54 -6.20 4.61
CA ALA A 54 -35.59 -5.09 4.70
C ALA A 54 -34.13 -5.49 4.40
N ALA A 55 -33.87 -6.76 4.09
CA ALA A 55 -32.52 -7.20 3.79
C ALA A 55 -32.05 -6.57 2.45
N ALA A 56 -30.89 -5.92 2.46
CA ALA A 56 -30.40 -5.14 1.31
C ALA A 56 -30.31 -5.96 0.01
N PHE A 57 -30.07 -7.27 0.10
CA PHE A 57 -30.03 -8.17 -1.06
C PHE A 57 -31.40 -8.42 -1.70
N MET A 58 -32.51 -8.22 -0.98
CA MET A 58 -33.87 -8.34 -1.52
C MET A 58 -34.26 -7.14 -2.41
N ARG A 59 -33.44 -6.07 -2.39
CA ARG A 59 -33.61 -4.87 -3.21
C ARG A 59 -32.68 -4.83 -4.43
N TRP A 60 -31.84 -5.86 -4.60
CA TRP A 60 -30.92 -5.93 -5.72
C TRP A 60 -31.67 -6.27 -7.00
N THR A 61 -31.48 -5.44 -8.01
CA THR A 61 -31.91 -5.72 -9.38
C THR A 61 -30.75 -6.32 -10.19
N MET A 62 -31.07 -6.92 -11.35
CA MET A 62 -30.04 -7.37 -12.28
C MET A 62 -29.16 -6.22 -12.78
N GLU A 63 -29.71 -5.00 -12.85
CA GLU A 63 -28.96 -3.80 -13.18
C GLU A 63 -27.92 -3.48 -12.11
N ASP A 64 -28.28 -3.57 -10.83
CA ASP A 64 -27.35 -3.39 -9.72
C ASP A 64 -26.19 -4.41 -9.75
N ALA A 65 -26.50 -5.68 -10.04
CA ALA A 65 -25.48 -6.72 -10.15
C ALA A 65 -24.49 -6.46 -11.31
N VAL A 66 -25.00 -6.07 -12.47
CA VAL A 66 -24.15 -5.69 -13.63
C VAL A 66 -23.35 -4.42 -13.31
N ASN A 67 -23.95 -3.47 -12.59
CA ASN A 67 -23.31 -2.22 -12.21
C ASN A 67 -22.14 -2.48 -11.25
N VAL A 68 -22.33 -3.38 -10.28
CA VAL A 68 -21.28 -3.85 -9.36
C VAL A 68 -20.18 -4.56 -10.13
N ALA A 69 -20.50 -5.47 -11.06
CA ALA A 69 -19.49 -6.14 -11.87
C ALA A 69 -18.65 -5.16 -12.72
N ARG A 70 -19.26 -4.09 -13.23
CA ARG A 70 -18.57 -3.08 -14.05
C ARG A 70 -17.70 -2.13 -13.23
N HIS A 71 -18.18 -1.66 -12.08
CA HIS A 71 -17.52 -0.62 -11.27
C HIS A 71 -16.67 -1.18 -10.13
N HIS A 72 -16.96 -2.39 -9.64
CA HIS A 72 -16.23 -3.05 -8.56
C HIS A 72 -15.54 -4.34 -9.04
N ARG A 73 -14.80 -4.23 -10.15
CA ARG A 73 -14.12 -5.36 -10.80
C ARG A 73 -13.20 -6.13 -9.86
N VAL A 74 -12.49 -5.44 -8.96
CA VAL A 74 -11.56 -6.08 -8.02
C VAL A 74 -12.32 -6.95 -7.00
N PRO A 75 -13.30 -6.45 -6.22
CA PRO A 75 -14.14 -7.30 -5.38
C PRO A 75 -14.79 -8.47 -6.12
N CYS A 76 -15.28 -8.26 -7.35
CA CYS A 76 -15.87 -9.33 -8.15
C CYS A 76 -14.85 -10.41 -8.53
N LEU A 77 -13.63 -10.02 -8.94
CA LEU A 77 -12.54 -10.95 -9.21
C LEU A 77 -12.19 -11.76 -7.96
N PHE A 78 -12.13 -11.11 -6.79
CA PHE A 78 -11.90 -11.79 -5.51
C PHE A 78 -13.05 -12.74 -5.14
N ALA A 79 -14.30 -12.37 -5.42
CA ALA A 79 -15.45 -13.25 -5.18
C ALA A 79 -15.41 -14.50 -6.07
N VAL A 80 -15.11 -14.35 -7.36
CA VAL A 80 -14.91 -15.48 -8.27
C VAL A 80 -13.73 -16.34 -7.82
N GLY A 81 -12.61 -15.71 -7.46
CA GLY A 81 -11.44 -16.39 -6.92
C GLY A 81 -11.74 -17.16 -5.64
N LEU A 82 -12.49 -16.59 -4.70
CA LEU A 82 -12.93 -17.24 -3.47
C LEU A 82 -13.75 -18.50 -3.78
N LEU A 83 -14.75 -18.39 -4.66
CA LEU A 83 -15.56 -19.55 -5.06
C LEU A 83 -14.70 -20.65 -5.71
N PHE A 84 -13.76 -20.26 -6.57
CA PHE A 84 -12.81 -21.20 -7.16
C PHE A 84 -11.95 -21.90 -6.09
N PHE A 85 -11.37 -21.14 -5.17
CA PHE A 85 -10.51 -21.70 -4.12
C PHE A 85 -11.27 -22.53 -3.08
N ILE A 86 -12.55 -22.26 -2.83
CA ILE A 86 -13.40 -23.16 -2.02
C ILE A 86 -13.45 -24.54 -2.67
N VAL A 87 -13.68 -24.61 -3.99
CA VAL A 87 -13.71 -25.90 -4.72
C VAL A 87 -12.34 -26.59 -4.68
N ILE A 88 -11.25 -25.82 -4.85
CA ILE A 88 -9.89 -26.36 -4.74
C ILE A 88 -9.62 -26.88 -3.33
N GLU A 89 -9.97 -26.13 -2.28
CA GLU A 89 -9.74 -26.53 -0.88
C GLU A 89 -10.42 -27.87 -0.54
N TYR A 90 -11.64 -28.08 -1.03
CA TYR A 90 -12.35 -29.36 -0.87
C TYR A 90 -11.74 -30.54 -1.64
N THR A 91 -10.88 -30.27 -2.63
CA THR A 91 -10.24 -31.30 -3.48
C THR A 91 -8.72 -31.36 -3.29
N LEU A 92 -8.16 -30.48 -2.46
CA LEU A 92 -6.73 -30.35 -2.27
C LEU A 92 -6.20 -31.50 -1.40
N GLN A 93 -5.33 -32.31 -1.98
CA GLN A 93 -4.59 -33.31 -1.21
C GLN A 93 -3.41 -32.64 -0.51
N MET A 94 -3.39 -32.72 0.82
CA MET A 94 -2.30 -32.17 1.62
C MET A 94 -0.99 -32.93 1.35
N VAL A 95 0.08 -32.16 1.30
CA VAL A 95 1.45 -32.67 1.14
C VAL A 95 1.81 -33.50 2.40
N PRO A 96 2.38 -34.72 2.26
CA PRO A 96 2.76 -35.55 3.41
C PRO A 96 3.72 -34.84 4.38
N PRO A 97 3.67 -35.15 5.69
CA PRO A 97 4.49 -34.47 6.69
C PRO A 97 6.01 -34.64 6.47
N ASP A 98 6.44 -35.75 5.87
CA ASP A 98 7.86 -36.04 5.61
C ASP A 98 8.38 -35.43 4.30
N SER A 99 7.51 -34.75 3.54
CA SER A 99 7.88 -34.17 2.25
C SER A 99 8.10 -32.66 2.35
N PRO A 100 9.00 -32.09 1.53
CA PRO A 100 9.26 -30.65 1.56
C PRO A 100 8.00 -29.87 1.17
N PRO A 101 7.83 -28.62 1.66
CA PRO A 101 6.69 -27.79 1.29
C PRO A 101 6.56 -27.64 -0.23
N LEU A 102 5.34 -27.84 -0.74
CA LEU A 102 5.05 -27.59 -2.15
C LEU A 102 5.00 -26.09 -2.40
N ASP A 103 5.82 -25.63 -3.35
CA ASP A 103 5.87 -24.24 -3.76
C ASP A 103 5.71 -24.12 -5.29
N LEU A 104 4.63 -23.48 -5.73
CA LEU A 104 4.34 -23.31 -7.15
C LEU A 104 5.31 -22.36 -7.85
N GLY A 105 5.84 -21.34 -7.16
CA GLY A 105 6.87 -20.47 -7.71
C GLY A 105 8.14 -21.24 -7.98
N PHE A 106 8.53 -22.16 -7.10
CA PHE A 106 9.63 -23.10 -7.35
C PHE A 106 9.40 -23.98 -8.57
N VAL A 107 8.17 -24.49 -8.75
CA VAL A 107 7.82 -25.25 -9.96
C VAL A 107 7.97 -24.38 -11.21
N ALA A 108 7.45 -23.16 -11.18
CA ALA A 108 7.51 -22.20 -12.27
C ALA A 108 8.95 -21.79 -12.63
N THR A 109 9.83 -21.64 -11.62
CA THR A 109 11.23 -21.23 -11.81
C THR A 109 12.20 -22.39 -11.99
N ARG A 110 11.74 -23.64 -12.15
CA ARG A 110 12.61 -24.81 -12.41
C ARG A 110 13.63 -24.60 -13.55
N PRO A 111 13.27 -24.02 -14.72
CA PRO A 111 14.25 -23.80 -15.79
C PRO A 111 15.35 -22.82 -15.37
N LEU A 112 14.98 -21.72 -14.71
CA LEU A 112 15.92 -20.75 -14.17
C LEU A 112 16.83 -21.38 -13.13
N HIS A 113 16.26 -22.17 -12.22
CA HIS A 113 17.02 -22.90 -11.20
C HIS A 113 18.09 -23.80 -11.83
N ARG A 114 17.75 -24.57 -12.87
CA ARG A 114 18.71 -25.39 -13.61
C ARG A 114 19.81 -24.55 -14.25
N LEU A 115 19.45 -23.45 -14.90
CA LEU A 115 20.42 -22.54 -15.52
C LEU A 115 21.42 -22.00 -14.48
N LEU A 116 20.93 -21.50 -13.35
CA LEU A 116 21.77 -20.97 -12.27
C LEU A 116 22.63 -22.05 -11.61
N SER A 117 22.10 -23.27 -11.46
CA SER A 117 22.87 -24.40 -10.93
C SER A 117 24.01 -24.83 -11.87
N SER A 118 23.80 -24.69 -13.19
CA SER A 118 24.79 -25.03 -14.21
C SER A 118 25.84 -23.94 -14.45
N SER A 119 25.61 -22.70 -13.98
CA SER A 119 26.50 -21.56 -14.16
C SER A 119 26.70 -20.79 -12.84
N PRO A 120 27.71 -21.18 -12.04
CA PRO A 120 28.02 -20.51 -10.77
C PRO A 120 28.40 -19.02 -10.92
N GLU A 121 29.03 -18.66 -12.04
CA GLU A 121 29.40 -17.28 -12.37
C GLU A 121 28.15 -16.42 -12.58
N LEU A 122 27.17 -16.92 -13.34
CA LEU A 122 25.89 -16.22 -13.54
C LEU A 122 25.15 -16.08 -12.22
N ASN A 123 25.11 -17.12 -11.38
CA ASN A 123 24.49 -17.02 -10.06
C ASN A 123 25.14 -15.93 -9.21
N THR A 124 26.48 -15.87 -9.22
CA THR A 124 27.25 -14.88 -8.46
C THR A 124 27.07 -13.46 -8.99
N LEU A 125 27.02 -13.29 -10.32
CA LEU A 125 26.72 -12.00 -10.93
C LEU A 125 25.32 -11.51 -10.53
N LEU A 126 24.30 -12.36 -10.64
CA LEU A 126 22.94 -12.00 -10.26
C LEU A 126 22.82 -11.77 -8.73
N ALA A 127 23.61 -12.48 -7.92
CA ALA A 127 23.73 -12.21 -6.49
C ALA A 127 24.28 -10.82 -6.22
N ALA A 128 25.38 -10.46 -6.88
CA ALA A 128 25.97 -9.13 -6.77
C ALA A 128 25.00 -8.02 -7.20
N LEU A 129 24.25 -8.22 -8.28
CA LEU A 129 23.23 -7.26 -8.74
C LEU A 129 22.08 -7.10 -7.72
N ASN A 130 21.59 -8.20 -7.13
CA ASN A 130 20.62 -8.13 -6.04
C ASN A 130 21.18 -7.36 -4.84
N THR A 131 22.44 -7.63 -4.46
CA THR A 131 23.10 -6.95 -3.35
C THR A 131 23.24 -5.45 -3.60
N VAL A 132 23.61 -5.04 -4.81
CA VAL A 132 23.62 -3.63 -5.22
C VAL A 132 22.22 -3.02 -5.07
N PHE A 133 21.18 -3.74 -5.51
CA PHE A 133 19.81 -3.24 -5.39
C PHE A 133 19.35 -3.11 -3.92
N VAL A 134 19.72 -4.04 -3.05
CA VAL A 134 19.51 -3.90 -1.59
C VAL A 134 20.23 -2.68 -1.05
N GLY A 135 21.49 -2.47 -1.46
CA GLY A 135 22.24 -1.27 -1.14
C GLY A 135 21.48 0.00 -1.54
N MET A 136 20.94 0.04 -2.77
CA MET A 136 20.11 1.16 -3.24
C MET A 136 18.87 1.40 -2.38
N GLN A 137 18.20 0.33 -1.90
CA GLN A 137 17.05 0.45 -1.00
C GLN A 137 17.45 1.11 0.33
N ILE A 138 18.52 0.60 0.96
CA ILE A 138 19.04 1.12 2.22
C ILE A 138 19.46 2.58 2.05
N SER A 139 20.25 2.89 1.02
CA SER A 139 20.70 4.24 0.73
C SER A 139 19.53 5.19 0.49
N TYR A 140 18.50 4.78 -0.26
CA TYR A 140 17.33 5.60 -0.49
C TYR A 140 16.57 5.88 0.82
N ILE A 141 16.27 4.85 1.61
CA ILE A 141 15.53 5.00 2.87
C ILE A 141 16.28 5.94 3.82
N LEU A 142 17.59 5.72 4.00
CA LEU A 142 18.41 6.59 4.83
C LEU A 142 18.49 8.02 4.29
N TRP A 143 18.60 8.20 2.97
CA TRP A 143 18.58 9.51 2.33
C TRP A 143 17.28 10.26 2.60
N THR A 144 16.13 9.61 2.43
CA THR A 144 14.83 10.24 2.67
C THR A 144 14.67 10.74 4.11
N TRP A 145 15.28 10.04 5.07
CA TRP A 145 15.27 10.46 6.47
C TRP A 145 16.32 11.54 6.77
N LEU A 146 17.59 11.28 6.46
CA LEU A 146 18.71 12.13 6.89
C LEU A 146 18.81 13.43 6.09
N VAL A 147 18.43 13.41 4.81
CA VAL A 147 18.58 14.57 3.92
C VAL A 147 17.26 15.23 3.64
N GLU A 148 16.21 14.47 3.36
CA GLU A 148 14.90 15.05 3.05
C GLU A 148 14.03 15.28 4.30
N GLY A 149 14.44 14.79 5.48
CA GLY A 149 13.71 14.96 6.73
C GLY A 149 12.38 14.21 6.79
N ARG A 150 12.17 13.19 5.94
CA ARG A 150 10.92 12.42 5.82
C ARG A 150 11.10 11.05 6.49
N PRO A 151 10.71 10.89 7.78
CA PRO A 151 11.05 9.69 8.54
C PRO A 151 10.18 8.48 8.20
N ARG A 152 9.06 8.66 7.46
CA ARG A 152 8.06 7.61 7.23
C ARG A 152 8.66 6.32 6.69
N ALA A 153 9.47 6.38 5.63
CA ALA A 153 10.08 5.19 5.03
C ALA A 153 10.99 4.44 6.03
N THR A 154 11.71 5.17 6.87
CA THR A 154 12.55 4.60 7.94
C THR A 154 11.70 3.93 9.01
N ILE A 155 10.64 4.59 9.48
CA ILE A 155 9.71 4.02 10.48
C ILE A 155 9.07 2.74 9.93
N SER A 156 8.58 2.75 8.69
CA SER A 156 8.05 1.56 8.01
C SER A 156 9.06 0.42 8.00
N THR A 157 10.32 0.74 7.69
CA THR A 157 11.41 -0.25 7.61
C THR A 157 11.74 -0.83 8.97
N LEU A 158 11.74 -0.01 10.03
CA LEU A 158 11.93 -0.47 11.41
C LEU A 158 10.81 -1.43 11.83
N PHE A 159 9.54 -1.04 11.67
CA PHE A 159 8.41 -1.91 11.99
C PHE A 159 8.47 -3.22 11.21
N MET A 160 8.75 -3.14 9.91
CA MET A 160 8.85 -4.30 9.04
C MET A 160 9.94 -5.28 9.49
N PHE A 161 11.18 -4.81 9.71
CA PHE A 161 12.27 -5.70 10.11
C PHE A 161 12.10 -6.24 11.53
N THR A 162 11.56 -5.46 12.47
CA THR A 162 11.24 -5.95 13.82
C THR A 162 10.19 -7.05 13.77
N CYS A 163 9.06 -6.83 13.07
CA CYS A 163 8.03 -7.86 12.94
C CYS A 163 8.53 -9.09 12.18
N ARG A 164 9.33 -8.90 11.13
CA ARG A 164 10.00 -10.01 10.42
C ARG A 164 10.89 -10.83 11.35
N GLY A 165 11.66 -10.17 12.24
CA GLY A 165 12.48 -10.84 13.24
C GLY A 165 11.66 -11.70 14.19
N ILE A 166 10.56 -11.16 14.73
CA ILE A 166 9.66 -11.87 15.65
C ILE A 166 9.00 -13.07 14.95
N LEU A 167 8.41 -12.85 13.76
CA LEU A 167 7.70 -13.88 13.01
C LEU A 167 8.64 -14.99 12.52
N GLY A 168 9.80 -14.63 11.97
CA GLY A 168 10.78 -15.61 11.51
C GLY A 168 11.41 -16.41 12.65
N TYR A 169 11.48 -15.84 13.86
CA TYR A 169 11.88 -16.62 15.04
C TYR A 169 10.75 -17.54 15.52
N SER A 170 9.51 -17.06 15.50
CA SER A 170 8.34 -17.81 15.96
C SER A 170 7.91 -18.90 14.98
N THR A 171 8.28 -18.79 13.70
CA THR A 171 7.96 -19.76 12.65
C THR A 171 9.09 -19.80 11.64
N GLN A 172 9.82 -20.91 11.63
CA GLN A 172 10.92 -21.15 10.71
C GLN A 172 10.46 -22.08 9.59
N LEU A 173 10.62 -21.64 8.35
CA LEU A 173 10.45 -22.50 7.19
C LEU A 173 11.76 -23.26 6.94
N PRO A 174 11.70 -24.55 6.59
CA PRO A 174 12.90 -25.33 6.29
C PRO A 174 13.61 -24.75 5.07
N LEU A 175 14.94 -24.77 5.07
CA LEU A 175 15.75 -24.40 3.92
C LEU A 175 15.35 -25.26 2.71
N PRO A 176 14.93 -24.66 1.58
CA PRO A 176 14.59 -25.42 0.39
C PRO A 176 15.73 -26.32 -0.10
N GLN A 177 15.40 -27.55 -0.49
CA GLN A 177 16.37 -28.44 -1.11
C GLN A 177 16.88 -27.83 -2.43
N GLY A 178 18.20 -27.79 -2.57
CA GLY A 178 18.87 -27.18 -3.73
C GLY A 178 19.05 -25.67 -3.63
N PHE A 179 19.05 -25.07 -2.43
CA PHE A 179 19.41 -23.66 -2.27
C PHE A 179 20.77 -23.33 -2.91
N LEU A 180 20.79 -22.33 -3.80
CA LEU A 180 21.97 -21.85 -4.51
C LEU A 180 22.47 -20.54 -3.91
N GLY A 181 23.18 -20.62 -2.78
CA GLY A 181 23.82 -19.47 -2.17
C GLY A 181 25.05 -18.98 -2.96
N SER A 182 25.33 -17.69 -2.88
CA SER A 182 26.58 -17.07 -3.35
C SER A 182 27.22 -16.24 -2.25
N GLY A 183 28.56 -16.18 -2.22
CA GLY A 183 29.29 -15.28 -1.31
C GLY A 183 29.03 -13.80 -1.55
N ALA A 184 28.46 -13.45 -2.71
CA ALA A 184 28.03 -12.09 -3.02
C ALA A 184 26.60 -11.77 -2.55
N ASP A 185 25.84 -12.75 -2.02
CA ASP A 185 24.52 -12.50 -1.47
C ASP A 185 24.62 -11.66 -0.19
N PHE A 186 23.84 -10.58 -0.14
CA PHE A 186 23.71 -9.80 1.08
C PHE A 186 22.39 -10.13 1.80
N PRO A 187 22.48 -10.42 3.11
CA PRO A 187 23.70 -10.53 3.92
C PRO A 187 24.45 -11.85 3.73
N VAL A 188 25.77 -11.77 3.93
CA VAL A 188 26.72 -12.83 3.58
C VAL A 188 26.71 -13.95 4.63
N GLY A 189 26.67 -15.19 4.16
CA GLY A 189 26.91 -16.39 4.97
C GLY A 189 25.64 -17.14 5.40
N ASN A 190 25.84 -18.37 5.88
CA ASN A 190 24.81 -19.27 6.39
C ASN A 190 24.28 -18.82 7.78
N VAL A 191 24.34 -17.52 8.07
CA VAL A 191 23.68 -16.91 9.23
C VAL A 191 22.20 -17.12 9.00
N SER A 192 21.45 -17.56 10.02
CA SER A 192 20.04 -17.96 9.98
C SER A 192 19.11 -16.91 9.33
N PHE A 193 19.17 -16.78 8.00
CA PHE A 193 18.60 -15.66 7.24
C PHE A 193 17.25 -15.95 6.62
N PHE A 194 16.74 -17.17 6.84
CA PHE A 194 15.41 -17.60 6.43
C PHE A 194 14.35 -17.15 7.44
N LEU A 195 14.39 -15.87 7.82
CA LEU A 195 13.31 -15.24 8.57
C LEU A 195 12.17 -14.97 7.59
N PHE A 196 11.07 -15.69 7.78
CA PHE A 196 9.79 -15.38 7.17
C PHE A 196 9.34 -13.99 7.64
N PHE A 197 8.94 -13.06 6.77
CA PHE A 197 8.80 -13.06 5.31
C PHE A 197 9.99 -12.35 4.61
N SER A 198 9.97 -12.17 3.29
CA SER A 198 11.08 -11.56 2.53
C SER A 198 11.27 -10.07 2.82
N GLY A 199 12.39 -9.73 3.49
CA GLY A 199 12.78 -8.35 3.79
C GLY A 199 13.20 -7.55 2.55
N HIS A 200 13.86 -8.18 1.58
CA HIS A 200 14.28 -7.53 0.33
C HIS A 200 13.09 -7.02 -0.49
N VAL A 201 12.03 -7.83 -0.55
CA VAL A 201 10.81 -7.47 -1.28
C VAL A 201 10.04 -6.37 -0.54
N ALA A 202 9.95 -6.48 0.78
CA ALA A 202 9.28 -5.49 1.62
C ALA A 202 9.98 -4.12 1.61
N GLY A 203 11.31 -4.10 1.75
CA GLY A 203 12.12 -2.88 1.73
C GLY A 203 12.01 -2.14 0.40
N SER A 204 12.09 -2.86 -0.72
CA SER A 204 11.88 -2.29 -2.04
C SER A 204 10.46 -1.72 -2.22
N MET A 205 9.43 -2.43 -1.73
CA MET A 205 8.05 -1.95 -1.75
C MET A 205 7.88 -0.65 -0.94
N ILE A 206 8.46 -0.57 0.27
CA ILE A 206 8.44 0.65 1.09
C ILE A 206 9.09 1.83 0.34
N ALA A 207 10.26 1.61 -0.25
CA ALA A 207 10.95 2.64 -1.03
C ALA A 207 10.12 3.09 -2.25
N SER A 208 9.54 2.15 -3.01
CA SER A 208 8.67 2.45 -4.16
C SER A 208 7.43 3.24 -3.76
N LEU A 209 6.74 2.85 -2.68
CA LEU A 209 5.58 3.57 -2.15
C LEU A 209 5.94 5.01 -1.74
N ASP A 210 7.11 5.21 -1.14
CA ASP A 210 7.60 6.54 -0.81
C ASP A 210 7.89 7.40 -2.05
N MET A 211 8.56 6.82 -3.05
CA MET A 211 8.80 7.49 -4.34
C MET A 211 7.51 7.93 -5.02
N ARG A 212 6.46 7.07 -5.00
CA ARG A 212 5.15 7.39 -5.56
C ARG A 212 4.48 8.56 -4.83
N ARG A 213 4.57 8.62 -3.50
CA ARG A 213 4.07 9.77 -2.72
C ARG A 213 4.75 11.08 -3.13
N MET A 214 6.05 11.02 -3.43
CA MET A 214 6.83 12.17 -3.90
C MET A 214 6.72 12.44 -5.40
N LYS A 215 5.80 11.75 -6.10
CA LYS A 215 5.62 11.85 -7.56
C LYS A 215 6.88 11.50 -8.38
N ARG A 216 7.80 10.73 -7.80
CA ARG A 216 9.02 10.22 -8.46
C ARG A 216 8.72 8.92 -9.21
N TRP A 217 7.71 8.95 -10.07
CA TRP A 217 7.12 7.76 -10.70
C TRP A 217 8.12 6.90 -11.45
N ARG A 218 9.06 7.52 -12.20
CA ARG A 218 10.08 6.77 -12.94
C ARG A 218 10.96 5.93 -12.02
N GLN A 219 11.37 6.49 -10.89
CA GLN A 219 12.19 5.77 -9.91
C GLN A 219 11.40 4.64 -9.24
N ALA A 220 10.12 4.91 -8.91
CA ALA A 220 9.23 3.88 -8.36
C ALA A 220 9.08 2.69 -9.31
N TRP A 221 8.81 2.96 -10.60
CA TRP A 221 8.72 1.91 -11.63
C TRP A 221 10.02 1.12 -11.78
N THR A 222 11.17 1.78 -11.73
CA THR A 222 12.48 1.10 -11.73
C THR A 222 12.62 0.19 -10.52
N PHE A 223 12.27 0.67 -9.32
CA PHE A 223 12.31 -0.14 -8.10
C PHE A 223 11.38 -1.35 -8.18
N ASP A 224 10.15 -1.17 -8.70
CA ASP A 224 9.21 -2.28 -8.87
C ASP A 224 9.76 -3.34 -9.85
N ALA A 225 10.32 -2.91 -10.98
CA ALA A 225 10.91 -3.82 -11.96
C ALA A 225 12.11 -4.60 -11.39
N LEU A 226 13.00 -3.90 -10.68
CA LEU A 226 14.14 -4.52 -10.00
C LEU A 226 13.66 -5.45 -8.87
N ASN A 227 12.57 -5.13 -8.18
CA ASN A 227 11.99 -5.99 -7.16
C ASN A 227 11.42 -7.29 -7.74
N ILE A 228 10.79 -7.22 -8.92
CA ILE A 228 10.32 -8.41 -9.64
C ILE A 228 11.51 -9.29 -10.04
N LEU A 229 12.57 -8.70 -10.61
CA LEU A 229 13.78 -9.44 -10.96
C LEU A 229 14.44 -10.09 -9.73
N GLN A 230 14.51 -9.34 -8.63
CA GLN A 230 15.00 -9.82 -7.35
C GLN A 230 14.16 -11.00 -6.83
N ALA A 231 12.83 -10.91 -6.88
CA ALA A 231 11.91 -11.97 -6.48
C ALA A 231 12.04 -13.22 -7.37
N VAL A 232 12.13 -13.05 -8.69
CA VAL A 232 12.35 -14.15 -9.64
C VAL A 232 13.67 -14.86 -9.35
N ARG A 233 14.74 -14.11 -9.08
CA ARG A 233 16.02 -14.71 -8.67
C ARG A 233 15.88 -15.47 -7.37
N LEU A 234 15.28 -14.88 -6.33
CA LEU A 234 15.12 -15.53 -5.02
C LEU A 234 14.31 -16.84 -5.12
N LEU A 235 13.30 -16.90 -6.00
CA LEU A 235 12.63 -18.15 -6.34
C LEU A 235 13.53 -19.11 -7.13
N GLY A 236 14.28 -18.62 -8.11
CA GLY A 236 15.18 -19.43 -8.94
C GLY A 236 16.33 -20.06 -8.16
N THR A 237 16.88 -19.35 -7.18
CA THR A 237 17.94 -19.86 -6.29
C THR A 237 17.40 -20.67 -5.12
N ARG A 238 16.07 -20.79 -4.99
CA ARG A 238 15.39 -21.42 -3.84
C ARG A 238 15.73 -20.74 -2.52
N GLY A 239 15.99 -19.43 -2.56
CA GLY A 239 16.29 -18.62 -1.38
C GLY A 239 15.05 -18.15 -0.61
N HIS A 240 13.89 -18.11 -1.25
CA HIS A 240 12.62 -17.77 -0.60
C HIS A 240 11.48 -18.57 -1.17
N TYR A 241 10.54 -18.97 -0.31
CA TYR A 241 9.26 -19.49 -0.77
C TYR A 241 8.42 -18.37 -1.39
N THR A 242 7.50 -18.73 -2.28
CA THR A 242 6.53 -17.81 -2.89
C THR A 242 5.73 -17.05 -1.83
N ILE A 243 5.37 -17.73 -0.74
CA ILE A 243 4.64 -17.10 0.37
C ILE A 243 5.49 -16.02 1.06
N ASP A 244 6.81 -16.22 1.19
CA ASP A 244 7.71 -15.21 1.78
C ASP A 244 7.69 -13.92 0.97
N LEU A 245 7.66 -14.03 -0.36
CA LEU A 245 7.67 -12.91 -1.28
C LEU A 245 6.31 -12.19 -1.27
N ALA A 246 5.22 -12.96 -1.30
CA ALA A 246 3.87 -12.43 -1.25
C ALA A 246 3.60 -11.68 0.06
N VAL A 247 3.95 -12.29 1.20
CA VAL A 247 3.82 -11.64 2.51
C VAL A 247 4.81 -10.48 2.64
N GLY A 248 6.00 -10.55 2.02
CA GLY A 248 6.92 -9.41 1.92
C GLY A 248 6.32 -8.18 1.22
N LEU A 249 5.65 -8.38 0.08
CA LEU A 249 4.92 -7.29 -0.60
C LEU A 249 3.82 -6.71 0.30
N GLY A 250 3.01 -7.58 0.89
CA GLY A 250 1.92 -7.19 1.79
C GLY A 250 2.43 -6.43 3.02
N ALA A 251 3.52 -6.90 3.62
CA ALA A 251 4.17 -6.26 4.75
C ALA A 251 4.68 -4.86 4.39
N GLY A 252 5.31 -4.69 3.22
CA GLY A 252 5.74 -3.37 2.78
C GLY A 252 4.60 -2.35 2.71
N ILE A 253 3.44 -2.77 2.18
CA ILE A 253 2.22 -1.93 2.11
C ILE A 253 1.65 -1.69 3.51
N LEU A 254 1.53 -2.73 4.32
CA LEU A 254 0.97 -2.67 5.66
C LEU A 254 1.78 -1.73 6.56
N PHE A 255 3.09 -1.94 6.65
CA PHE A 255 3.95 -1.14 7.52
C PHE A 255 4.10 0.29 7.02
N ASP A 256 4.03 0.53 5.70
CA ASP A 256 3.93 1.88 5.17
C ASP A 256 2.64 2.61 5.59
N SER A 257 1.50 1.90 5.59
CA SER A 257 0.23 2.44 6.07
C SER A 257 0.26 2.72 7.58
N VAL A 258 0.79 1.78 8.37
CA VAL A 258 0.92 1.91 9.83
C VAL A 258 1.86 3.07 10.18
N ALA A 259 2.99 3.19 9.52
CA ALA A 259 3.92 4.31 9.71
C ALA A 259 3.28 5.66 9.40
N GLY A 260 2.46 5.73 8.34
CA GLY A 260 1.70 6.95 8.02
C GLY A 260 0.73 7.36 9.13
N LYS A 261 -0.01 6.40 9.70
CA LYS A 261 -0.91 6.65 10.84
C LYS A 261 -0.15 7.06 12.11
N TYR A 262 1.02 6.46 12.33
CA TYR A 262 1.88 6.81 13.45
C TYR A 262 2.40 8.26 13.35
N GLU A 263 2.89 8.65 12.17
CA GLU A 263 3.37 10.01 11.90
C GLU A 263 2.25 11.06 12.10
N GLU A 264 1.05 10.78 11.57
CA GLU A 264 -0.12 11.65 11.76
C GLU A 264 -0.51 11.80 13.24
N SER A 265 -0.50 10.70 13.99
CA SER A 265 -0.78 10.71 15.43
C SER A 265 0.24 11.57 16.20
N CYS A 266 1.53 11.40 15.90
CA CYS A 266 2.59 12.19 16.52
C CYS A 266 2.44 13.70 16.22
N ARG A 267 2.09 14.05 14.97
CA ARG A 267 1.84 15.45 14.58
C ARG A 267 0.67 16.04 15.36
N ASN A 268 -0.45 15.31 15.45
CA ASN A 268 -1.64 15.75 16.18
C ASN A 268 -1.37 15.94 17.69
N ILE A 269 -0.53 15.10 18.29
CA ILE A 269 -0.11 15.24 19.69
C ILE A 269 0.75 16.49 19.88
N SER A 270 1.67 16.76 18.95
CA SER A 270 2.52 17.95 18.98
C SER A 270 1.70 19.24 18.88
N GLU A 271 0.77 19.32 17.93
CA GLU A 271 -0.11 20.49 17.73
C GLU A 271 -0.97 20.78 18.96
N LYS A 272 -1.55 19.73 19.60
CA LYS A 272 -2.32 19.90 20.83
C LYS A 272 -1.48 20.41 22.00
N ARG A 273 -0.21 19.97 22.11
CA ARG A 273 0.70 20.46 23.16
C ARG A 273 1.00 21.95 22.97
N THR A 274 1.28 22.39 21.75
CA THR A 274 1.55 23.80 21.44
C THR A 274 0.37 24.69 21.81
N ILE A 275 -0.85 24.31 21.41
CA ILE A 275 -2.08 25.06 21.76
C ILE A 275 -2.30 25.09 23.27
N GLY A 276 -2.05 23.98 23.97
CA GLY A 276 -2.16 23.92 25.43
C GLY A 276 -1.17 24.83 26.16
N THR A 277 0.08 24.93 25.69
CA THR A 277 1.08 25.83 26.25
C THR A 277 0.79 27.30 25.98
N ASP A 278 0.33 27.64 24.76
CA ASP A 278 -0.01 29.02 24.42
C ASP A 278 -1.26 29.50 25.19
N GLY A 279 -2.26 28.62 25.36
CA GLY A 279 -3.43 28.91 26.20
C GLY A 279 -3.07 29.12 27.68
N MET A 280 -2.14 28.35 28.23
CA MET A 280 -1.67 28.53 29.62
C MET A 280 -0.83 29.79 29.81
N ASN A 281 -0.07 30.20 28.80
CA ASN A 281 0.69 31.45 28.84
C ASN A 281 -0.24 32.67 28.70
N GLY A 282 -1.24 32.62 27.81
CA GLY A 282 -2.24 33.69 27.69
C GLY A 282 -3.10 33.89 28.93
N ILE A 283 -3.44 32.82 29.66
CA ILE A 283 -4.16 32.92 30.94
C ILE A 283 -3.28 33.54 32.05
N LYS A 284 -1.98 33.20 32.09
CA LYS A 284 -1.04 33.80 33.05
C LYS A 284 -0.76 35.28 32.79
N GLU A 285 -0.85 35.70 31.52
CA GLU A 285 -0.68 37.10 31.13
C GLU A 285 -1.95 37.92 31.40
N ALA A 286 -3.13 37.34 31.15
CA ALA A 286 -4.42 37.95 31.49
C ALA A 286 -4.65 38.07 33.02
N SER A 287 -4.08 37.19 33.84
CA SER A 287 -4.16 37.28 35.31
C SER A 287 -3.13 38.21 35.95
N ARG A 288 -2.28 38.89 35.16
CA ARG A 288 -1.28 39.86 35.61
C ARG A 288 -1.66 41.33 35.32
N ILE A 289 -2.81 41.55 34.69
CA ILE A 289 -3.42 42.87 34.43
C ILE A 289 -4.54 43.08 35.44
#